data_AF-A0A817AQR5-F1
#
_entry.id   AF-A0A817AQR5-F1
#
_cell.length_a   1.000
_cell.length_b   1.000
_cell.length_c   1.000
_cell.angle_alpha   90.00
_cell.angle_beta   90.00
_cell.angle_gamma   90.00
#
_symmetry.space_group_name_H-M   'P 1'
#
loop_
_entity.id
_entity.type
_entity.pdbx_description
1 polymer ?
#
loop_
_entity_poly.entity_id
_entity_poly.type
_entity_poly.pdbx_seq_one_letter_code
_entity_poly.pdbx_strand_id
1 'polypeptide(L)'
;MNCLATTITITCKPTLISDMAVAIDPFSDKFPYFNRSSQRCRLQSLTNLDFSFLQSFKPKPEDDNIHRSVSSPCFSIAASANMEEDKKTTAAPQIEILGGQRVTTVRALVAEVTMAIVSGAQPMLLPSGLGGAYLLQTGKGHNIAVAKPVDEEPLALNNPKKSGSLRLGQPGMKHSIPVGETGVRELAAYLLDYQGFSSVPPTALVSISHVPFHVSNAFSSMPYKVASLQRFVCHDFDAGELGPGSFTVDSVHRIGILDVRVLNLDRHAGNMLVKRCDRDKGVGTAELVPIDHGLCLPECLDDPYFEWLNWPQALVPFTDTELEYISSLDPFKDAELLRSELHSLPESAIRVLIVCTVFLKQAAASGLCLAEIGEKMTRDFARSEDSFSLLETLCTKAKATVVNKGNEVKCEVEVHVSKPPLAPKGPHAKEKKRGNTMRSMSPSMSVHHAESEGVSFGDMTTVQWDMFLESFQRLLQEALSKRLVPSLGKQ
;
A
#
# COMPACT_ATOMS: atom_id res chain seq x y z
N MET A 1 -0.87 -41.75 -18.70
CA MET A 1 -0.87 -40.83 -17.55
C MET A 1 0.58 -40.45 -17.29
N ASN A 2 1.00 -39.23 -17.59
CA ASN A 2 2.36 -38.77 -17.30
C ASN A 2 2.26 -37.52 -16.43
N CYS A 3 2.67 -37.61 -15.16
CA CYS A 3 2.76 -36.44 -14.29
C CYS A 3 4.05 -35.68 -14.63
N LEU A 4 3.93 -34.58 -15.36
CA LEU A 4 5.00 -33.58 -15.46
C LEU A 4 5.08 -32.84 -14.12
N ALA A 5 6.14 -33.10 -13.36
CA ALA A 5 6.44 -32.36 -12.14
C ALA A 5 7.00 -30.97 -12.50
N THR A 6 6.13 -29.98 -12.64
CA THR A 6 6.52 -28.60 -12.91
C THR A 6 7.17 -27.99 -11.66
N THR A 7 8.49 -27.86 -11.67
CA THR A 7 9.24 -27.19 -10.60
C THR A 7 8.87 -25.71 -10.53
N ILE A 8 8.27 -25.29 -9.41
CA ILE A 8 7.93 -23.88 -9.14
C ILE A 8 9.16 -23.18 -8.54
N THR A 9 9.82 -22.32 -9.32
CA THR A 9 10.98 -21.54 -8.85
C THR A 9 10.54 -20.20 -8.29
N ILE A 10 10.43 -20.08 -6.96
CA ILE A 10 10.24 -18.79 -6.27
C ILE A 10 11.63 -18.20 -5.96
N THR A 11 12.06 -17.21 -6.73
CA THR A 11 13.38 -16.58 -6.59
C THR A 11 13.42 -15.56 -5.44
N CYS A 12 13.81 -16.02 -4.24
CA CYS A 12 14.15 -15.11 -3.14
C CYS A 12 15.63 -14.69 -3.23
N LYS A 13 15.92 -13.38 -3.16
CA LYS A 13 17.30 -12.90 -2.92
C LYS A 13 17.67 -13.17 -1.45
N PRO A 14 18.75 -13.93 -1.16
CA PRO A 14 19.10 -14.27 0.21
C PRO A 14 19.85 -13.13 0.91
N THR A 15 19.25 -12.54 1.94
CA THR A 15 20.00 -11.92 3.04
C THR A 15 20.24 -12.97 4.13
N LEU A 16 21.43 -12.96 4.71
CA LEU A 16 21.88 -14.02 5.63
C LEU A 16 21.21 -13.90 7.01
N ILE A 17 20.43 -14.92 7.38
CA ILE A 17 20.26 -15.45 8.74
C ILE A 17 19.86 -16.93 8.61
N SER A 18 20.31 -17.77 9.54
CA SER A 18 20.04 -19.21 9.56
C SER A 18 18.97 -19.52 10.61
N ASP A 19 17.83 -20.04 10.19
CA ASP A 19 16.79 -20.55 11.09
C ASP A 19 16.48 -22.04 10.84
N MET A 20 16.19 -22.75 11.94
CA MET A 20 16.02 -24.20 11.96
C MET A 20 14.54 -24.56 11.72
N ALA A 21 14.27 -25.44 10.75
CA ALA A 21 12.92 -25.91 10.48
C ALA A 21 12.41 -26.86 11.58
N VAL A 22 11.23 -26.58 12.11
CA VAL A 22 10.46 -27.48 12.99
C VAL A 22 9.12 -27.77 12.33
N ALA A 23 8.80 -29.04 12.12
CA ALA A 23 7.51 -29.47 11.60
C ALA A 23 6.48 -29.57 12.72
N ILE A 24 5.25 -29.12 12.47
CA ILE A 24 4.09 -29.26 13.37
C ILE A 24 2.91 -29.79 12.54
N ASP A 25 2.24 -30.80 13.07
CA ASP A 25 1.12 -31.53 12.44
C ASP A 25 -0.24 -30.87 12.78
N PRO A 26 -1.08 -30.45 11.81
CA PRO A 26 -2.23 -29.58 12.06
C PRO A 26 -3.52 -30.32 12.45
N PHE A 27 -3.48 -31.19 13.48
CA PHE A 27 -4.69 -31.83 14.02
C PHE A 27 -4.71 -31.96 15.56
N SER A 28 -5.06 -30.88 16.27
CA SER A 28 -5.83 -30.98 17.54
C SER A 28 -6.34 -29.61 18.02
N ASP A 29 -7.64 -29.55 18.34
CA ASP A 29 -8.22 -28.43 19.08
C ASP A 29 -7.88 -28.49 20.58
N LYS A 30 -7.75 -27.30 21.18
CA LYS A 30 -7.56 -26.95 22.62
C LYS A 30 -6.12 -26.65 23.05
N PHE A 31 -5.88 -25.38 23.37
CA PHE A 31 -4.74 -24.93 24.17
C PHE A 31 -5.01 -25.10 25.68
N PRO A 32 -4.12 -25.78 26.43
CA PRO A 32 -4.01 -25.61 27.88
C PRO A 32 -2.96 -24.54 28.24
N TYR A 33 -3.26 -23.68 29.21
CA TYR A 33 -2.28 -22.78 29.82
C TYR A 33 -1.15 -23.57 30.49
N PHE A 34 0.11 -23.18 30.29
CA PHE A 34 1.17 -23.49 31.26
C PHE A 34 2.18 -22.37 31.46
N ASN A 35 2.71 -22.33 32.68
CA ASN A 35 3.46 -21.21 33.25
C ASN A 35 4.98 -21.33 33.01
N ARG A 36 5.71 -20.22 33.14
CA ARG A 36 7.19 -20.25 33.14
C ARG A 36 7.71 -21.00 34.37
N SER A 37 8.60 -21.97 34.18
CA SER A 37 9.61 -22.33 35.18
C SER A 37 10.91 -22.78 34.50
N SER A 38 12.05 -22.44 35.08
CA SER A 38 13.38 -22.58 34.48
C SER A 38 14.10 -23.85 34.93
N GLN A 39 14.79 -24.57 34.04
CA GLN A 39 15.90 -25.46 34.42
C GLN A 39 16.96 -25.60 33.31
N ARG A 40 18.21 -25.84 33.72
CA ARG A 40 19.39 -26.05 32.86
C ARG A 40 19.76 -27.53 32.80
N CYS A 41 20.14 -28.04 31.62
CA CYS A 41 21.33 -28.89 31.39
C CYS A 41 21.50 -29.15 29.88
N ARG A 42 22.63 -28.76 29.27
CA ARG A 42 23.89 -29.53 29.10
C ARG A 42 23.82 -30.60 27.99
N LEU A 43 24.35 -30.24 26.83
CA LEU A 43 24.77 -31.15 25.75
C LEU A 43 26.00 -31.97 26.18
N GLN A 44 26.13 -33.18 25.65
CA GLN A 44 27.40 -33.86 25.42
C GLN A 44 27.40 -34.51 24.03
N SER A 45 28.46 -34.32 23.27
CA SER A 45 28.74 -35.01 22.01
C SER A 45 29.66 -36.20 22.25
N LEU A 46 29.42 -37.31 21.57
CA LEU A 46 30.36 -38.44 21.51
C LEU A 46 30.48 -38.95 20.08
N THR A 47 31.71 -38.88 19.56
CA THR A 47 32.18 -39.64 18.40
C THR A 47 32.94 -40.85 18.88
N ASN A 48 32.73 -42.03 18.28
CA ASN A 48 33.77 -42.94 17.77
C ASN A 48 33.18 -44.31 17.41
N LEU A 49 33.87 -45.00 16.50
CA LEU A 49 33.64 -46.40 16.12
C LEU A 49 34.61 -47.29 16.91
N ASP A 50 34.27 -48.57 17.12
CA ASP A 50 35.23 -49.66 16.86
C ASP A 50 34.52 -51.00 16.53
N PHE A 51 35.28 -51.96 16.02
CA PHE A 51 34.85 -53.28 15.53
C PHE A 51 35.10 -54.41 16.54
N SER A 52 34.29 -55.48 16.49
CA SER A 52 34.78 -56.85 16.12
C SER A 52 33.85 -58.00 16.56
N PHE A 53 33.51 -58.90 15.63
CA PHE A 53 33.69 -60.36 15.78
C PHE A 53 33.64 -61.06 14.40
N LEU A 54 34.07 -62.32 14.30
CA LEU A 54 34.40 -63.00 13.03
C LEU A 54 33.84 -64.44 12.89
N GLN A 55 33.81 -64.87 11.61
CA GLN A 55 33.60 -66.25 11.10
C GLN A 55 32.20 -66.87 11.36
N SER A 56 31.70 -67.82 10.57
CA SER A 56 32.22 -68.58 9.40
C SER A 56 31.04 -68.84 8.42
N PHE A 57 31.10 -69.42 7.21
CA PHE A 57 32.05 -70.34 6.54
C PHE A 57 32.32 -69.95 5.06
N LYS A 58 32.67 -70.92 4.20
CA LYS A 58 32.98 -70.84 2.74
C LYS A 58 32.65 -72.23 2.10
N PRO A 59 32.87 -72.53 0.78
CA PRO A 59 33.32 -71.69 -0.36
C PRO A 59 32.62 -71.89 -1.76
N LYS A 60 32.71 -70.85 -2.62
CA LYS A 60 32.99 -70.87 -4.10
C LYS A 60 31.95 -71.42 -5.13
N PRO A 61 32.11 -71.08 -6.44
CA PRO A 61 32.90 -70.01 -7.09
C PRO A 61 32.10 -69.11 -8.09
N GLU A 62 32.81 -68.16 -8.70
CA GLU A 62 32.45 -67.32 -9.89
C GLU A 62 31.29 -66.31 -9.70
N ASP A 63 31.36 -65.06 -10.19
CA ASP A 63 32.37 -64.39 -11.04
C ASP A 63 32.60 -62.92 -10.61
N ASP A 64 33.68 -62.27 -11.09
CA ASP A 64 34.05 -60.90 -10.69
C ASP A 64 33.13 -59.80 -11.26
N ASN A 65 32.77 -58.78 -10.45
CA ASN A 65 32.99 -57.35 -10.78
C ASN A 65 32.58 -56.35 -9.66
N ILE A 66 33.07 -55.11 -9.77
CA ILE A 66 33.00 -54.09 -8.71
C ILE A 66 31.75 -53.20 -8.84
N HIS A 67 30.82 -53.26 -7.88
CA HIS A 67 29.77 -52.26 -7.73
C HIS A 67 30.27 -51.01 -6.99
N ARG A 68 30.49 -49.92 -7.73
CA ARG A 68 30.78 -48.60 -7.18
C ARG A 68 29.50 -47.75 -7.16
N SER A 69 29.19 -47.12 -6.03
CA SER A 69 27.99 -46.27 -5.88
C SER A 69 28.01 -45.11 -6.89
N VAL A 70 26.92 -44.94 -7.64
CA VAL A 70 26.79 -43.87 -8.64
C VAL A 70 26.14 -42.65 -7.98
N SER A 71 26.90 -41.57 -7.84
CA SER A 71 26.41 -40.27 -7.37
C SER A 71 25.58 -39.55 -8.45
N SER A 72 24.65 -38.70 -8.02
CA SER A 72 23.76 -37.92 -8.90
C SER A 72 24.53 -37.15 -10.01
N PRO A 73 24.01 -37.08 -11.26
CA PRO A 73 24.64 -36.31 -12.32
C PRO A 73 24.51 -34.80 -12.09
N CYS A 74 25.64 -34.10 -11.97
CA CYS A 74 25.66 -32.63 -12.01
C CYS A 74 25.51 -32.14 -13.46
N PHE A 75 24.33 -31.63 -13.82
CA PHE A 75 24.11 -31.02 -15.13
C PHE A 75 24.62 -29.58 -15.19
N SER A 76 25.90 -29.43 -15.52
CA SER A 76 26.46 -28.15 -15.98
C SER A 76 25.91 -27.82 -17.37
N ILE A 77 25.17 -26.73 -17.52
CA ILE A 77 24.71 -26.25 -18.83
C ILE A 77 25.91 -25.61 -19.56
N ALA A 78 26.53 -26.37 -20.47
CA ALA A 78 27.43 -25.81 -21.46
C ALA A 78 26.62 -25.13 -22.57
N ALA A 79 26.96 -23.90 -22.92
CA ALA A 79 26.38 -23.23 -24.08
C ALA A 79 27.03 -23.77 -25.37
N SER A 80 26.22 -24.29 -26.28
CA SER A 80 26.62 -24.69 -27.63
C SER A 80 25.57 -24.23 -28.64
N ALA A 81 26.00 -23.59 -29.73
CA ALA A 81 25.12 -22.92 -30.68
C ALA A 81 24.48 -23.87 -31.73
N ASN A 82 23.60 -23.30 -32.54
CA ASN A 82 23.12 -23.78 -33.83
C ASN A 82 22.15 -24.99 -33.84
N MET A 83 20.86 -24.69 -33.68
CA MET A 83 19.87 -25.02 -34.72
C MET A 83 18.93 -23.81 -34.87
N GLU A 84 18.61 -23.42 -36.11
CA GLU A 84 17.55 -22.44 -36.41
C GLU A 84 16.24 -23.15 -36.77
N GLU A 85 15.16 -22.36 -36.77
CA GLU A 85 13.75 -22.73 -37.05
C GLU A 85 13.04 -23.64 -36.02
N ASP A 86 11.72 -23.49 -35.95
CA ASP A 86 10.76 -24.26 -35.14
C ASP A 86 10.98 -24.40 -33.61
N LYS A 87 11.04 -23.24 -32.92
CA LYS A 87 10.01 -22.88 -31.91
C LYS A 87 10.12 -21.43 -31.41
N LYS A 88 8.99 -20.72 -31.37
CA LYS A 88 8.77 -19.68 -30.35
C LYS A 88 8.55 -20.37 -29.00
N THR A 89 9.62 -20.61 -28.26
CA THR A 89 9.54 -21.01 -26.85
C THR A 89 8.95 -19.85 -26.05
N THR A 90 7.63 -19.88 -25.84
CA THR A 90 6.95 -19.01 -24.89
C THR A 90 7.54 -19.29 -23.51
N ALA A 91 8.34 -18.35 -23.00
CA ALA A 91 8.89 -18.44 -21.66
C ALA A 91 7.75 -18.60 -20.64
N ALA A 92 7.95 -19.47 -19.64
CA ALA A 92 6.92 -19.76 -18.67
C ALA A 92 6.50 -18.49 -17.90
N PRO A 93 5.21 -18.30 -17.56
CA PRO A 93 4.77 -17.20 -16.73
C PRO A 93 5.55 -17.13 -15.41
N GLN A 94 5.96 -15.92 -15.01
CA GLN A 94 6.69 -15.68 -13.76
C GLN A 94 6.03 -14.55 -12.99
N ILE A 95 6.01 -14.68 -11.66
CA ILE A 95 5.51 -13.65 -10.75
C ILE A 95 6.55 -13.46 -9.63
N GLU A 96 7.18 -12.29 -9.57
CA GLU A 96 8.13 -11.91 -8.52
C GLU A 96 7.44 -10.93 -7.55
N ILE A 97 7.63 -11.12 -6.25
CA ILE A 97 7.08 -10.24 -5.21
C ILE A 97 8.04 -9.05 -5.02
N LEU A 98 7.54 -7.84 -5.24
CA LEU A 98 8.31 -6.60 -5.15
C LEU A 98 8.22 -5.94 -3.76
N GLY A 99 7.14 -6.21 -3.01
CA GLY A 99 6.95 -5.75 -1.63
C GLY A 99 5.95 -6.63 -0.87
N GLY A 100 6.06 -6.66 0.47
CA GLY A 100 5.26 -7.53 1.32
C GLY A 100 5.81 -8.96 1.44
N GLN A 101 7.07 -9.19 1.04
CA GLN A 101 7.69 -10.52 0.93
C GLN A 101 7.81 -11.26 2.28
N ARG A 102 7.78 -10.52 3.39
CA ARG A 102 7.77 -11.09 4.74
C ARG A 102 6.39 -11.60 5.17
N VAL A 103 5.32 -11.16 4.52
CA VAL A 103 3.92 -11.43 4.92
C VAL A 103 3.44 -12.76 4.35
N THR A 104 2.88 -13.61 5.22
CA THR A 104 2.47 -14.99 4.86
C THR A 104 1.30 -15.03 3.89
N THR A 105 0.29 -14.18 4.08
CA THR A 105 -0.90 -14.05 3.23
C THR A 105 -0.57 -13.55 1.82
N VAL A 106 0.37 -12.61 1.69
CA VAL A 106 0.92 -12.11 0.42
C VAL A 106 1.55 -13.25 -0.37
N ARG A 107 2.46 -14.01 0.25
CA ARG A 107 3.09 -15.16 -0.40
C ARG A 107 2.09 -16.25 -0.78
N ALA A 108 1.07 -16.50 0.05
CA ALA A 108 0.01 -17.47 -0.26
C ALA A 108 -0.85 -17.06 -1.46
N LEU A 109 -1.27 -15.78 -1.52
CA LEU A 109 -2.00 -15.21 -2.66
C LEU A 109 -1.20 -15.32 -3.96
N VAL A 110 0.07 -14.92 -3.92
CA VAL A 110 0.93 -14.94 -5.12
C VAL A 110 1.23 -16.37 -5.57
N ALA A 111 1.43 -17.31 -4.64
CA ALA A 111 1.58 -18.73 -4.99
C ALA A 111 0.32 -19.31 -5.65
N GLU A 112 -0.88 -18.99 -5.13
CA GLU A 112 -2.16 -19.44 -5.70
C GLU A 112 -2.39 -18.88 -7.12
N VAL A 113 -2.14 -17.58 -7.31
CA VAL A 113 -2.23 -16.93 -8.62
C VAL A 113 -1.18 -17.46 -9.59
N THR A 114 0.05 -17.74 -9.13
CA THR A 114 1.10 -18.37 -9.94
C THR A 114 0.67 -19.76 -10.39
N MET A 115 0.13 -20.60 -9.50
CA MET A 115 -0.37 -21.93 -9.85
C MET A 115 -1.52 -21.86 -10.86
N ALA A 116 -2.42 -20.89 -10.74
CA ALA A 116 -3.51 -20.71 -11.69
C ALA A 116 -3.02 -20.33 -13.10
N ILE A 117 -2.13 -19.33 -13.19
CA ILE A 117 -1.57 -18.86 -14.47
C ILE A 117 -0.68 -19.92 -15.12
N VAL A 118 0.14 -20.64 -14.35
CA VAL A 118 0.93 -21.79 -14.83
C VAL A 118 0.03 -22.95 -15.29
N SER A 119 -1.17 -23.08 -14.71
CA SER A 119 -2.22 -24.02 -15.18
C SER A 119 -2.99 -23.51 -16.41
N GLY A 120 -2.57 -22.39 -17.02
CA GLY A 120 -3.15 -21.83 -18.24
C GLY A 120 -4.26 -20.78 -18.03
N ALA A 121 -4.56 -20.38 -16.79
CA ALA A 121 -5.52 -19.31 -16.54
C ALA A 121 -5.03 -17.97 -17.11
N GLN A 122 -5.96 -17.19 -17.69
CA GLN A 122 -5.67 -15.90 -18.30
C GLN A 122 -6.32 -14.76 -17.49
N PRO A 123 -5.70 -13.57 -17.38
CA PRO A 123 -6.33 -12.42 -16.76
C PRO A 123 -7.50 -11.91 -17.62
N MET A 124 -8.69 -11.78 -17.03
CA MET A 124 -9.87 -11.27 -17.73
C MET A 124 -10.11 -9.79 -17.41
N LEU A 125 -10.01 -8.91 -18.40
CA LEU A 125 -10.23 -7.47 -18.24
C LEU A 125 -11.68 -7.20 -17.76
N LEU A 126 -11.82 -6.54 -16.62
CA LEU A 126 -13.11 -6.09 -16.08
C LEU A 126 -13.65 -4.92 -16.92
N PRO A 127 -14.94 -4.92 -17.30
CA PRO A 127 -15.49 -3.90 -18.21
C PRO A 127 -15.69 -2.52 -17.55
N SER A 128 -15.98 -2.47 -16.25
CA SER A 128 -16.21 -1.26 -15.45
C SER A 128 -14.92 -0.67 -14.87
N GLY A 129 -14.98 0.58 -14.40
CA GLY A 129 -13.82 1.31 -13.83
C GLY A 129 -12.97 2.07 -14.87
N LEU A 130 -12.00 2.86 -14.40
CA LEU A 130 -11.29 3.84 -15.23
C LEU A 130 -9.94 3.38 -15.81
N GLY A 131 -9.37 2.28 -15.29
CA GLY A 131 -8.08 1.71 -15.73
C GLY A 131 -8.13 0.21 -16.00
N GLY A 132 -6.98 -0.37 -16.34
CA GLY A 132 -6.79 -1.81 -16.49
C GLY A 132 -6.92 -2.52 -15.15
N ALA A 133 -7.96 -3.34 -15.01
CA ALA A 133 -8.21 -4.16 -13.83
C ALA A 133 -8.65 -5.54 -14.32
N TYR A 134 -7.96 -6.59 -13.87
CA TYR A 134 -8.07 -7.93 -14.42
C TYR A 134 -8.47 -8.95 -13.35
N LEU A 135 -9.57 -9.65 -13.58
CA LEU A 135 -10.01 -10.76 -12.76
C LEU A 135 -9.18 -12.01 -13.09
N LEU A 136 -8.60 -12.61 -12.05
CA LEU A 136 -7.81 -13.84 -12.14
C LEU A 136 -8.61 -14.99 -11.50
N GLN A 137 -8.76 -16.09 -12.23
CA GLN A 137 -9.52 -17.26 -11.83
C GLN A 137 -8.68 -18.53 -11.79
N THR A 138 -9.10 -19.48 -10.97
CA THR A 138 -8.66 -20.89 -11.09
C THR A 138 -9.16 -21.49 -12.41
N GLY A 139 -8.56 -22.60 -12.86
CA GLY A 139 -9.09 -23.42 -13.97
C GLY A 139 -10.47 -24.05 -13.73
N LYS A 140 -11.14 -23.74 -12.61
CA LYS A 140 -12.53 -24.09 -12.29
C LYS A 140 -13.48 -22.87 -12.34
N GLY A 141 -13.00 -21.70 -12.76
CA GLY A 141 -13.78 -20.45 -12.79
C GLY A 141 -13.97 -19.76 -11.45
N HIS A 142 -13.36 -20.25 -10.36
CA HIS A 142 -13.41 -19.56 -9.06
C HIS A 142 -12.43 -18.38 -9.04
N ASN A 143 -12.91 -17.20 -8.65
CA ASN A 143 -12.15 -15.95 -8.57
C ASN A 143 -11.09 -16.02 -7.46
N ILE A 144 -9.84 -15.70 -7.79
CA ILE A 144 -8.70 -15.66 -6.86
C ILE A 144 -8.36 -14.23 -6.48
N ALA A 145 -8.20 -13.36 -7.48
CA ALA A 145 -7.60 -12.05 -7.32
C ALA A 145 -8.07 -11.04 -8.37
N VAL A 146 -7.89 -9.76 -8.09
CA VAL A 146 -7.88 -8.67 -9.08
C VAL A 146 -6.46 -8.15 -9.21
N ALA A 147 -5.95 -8.07 -10.45
CA ALA A 147 -4.67 -7.45 -10.76
C ALA A 147 -4.86 -6.10 -11.45
N LYS A 148 -4.13 -5.07 -11.00
CA LYS A 148 -4.13 -3.71 -11.60
C LYS A 148 -2.71 -3.36 -12.07
N PRO A 149 -2.40 -3.47 -13.37
CA PRO A 149 -1.09 -3.09 -13.89
C PRO A 149 -0.88 -1.57 -13.86
N VAL A 150 0.27 -1.12 -13.33
CA VAL A 150 0.52 0.31 -13.08
C VAL A 150 0.67 1.15 -14.36
N ASP A 151 0.97 0.51 -15.49
CA ASP A 151 1.02 1.16 -16.81
C ASP A 151 -0.36 1.28 -17.49
N GLU A 152 -1.39 0.68 -16.90
CA GLU A 152 -2.78 0.70 -17.37
C GLU A 152 -3.71 1.53 -16.48
N GLU A 153 -3.16 2.23 -15.48
CA GLU A 153 -3.87 3.16 -14.59
C GLU A 153 -4.69 4.22 -15.34
N PRO A 154 -5.65 4.91 -14.69
CA PRO A 154 -6.32 6.06 -15.28
C PRO A 154 -5.30 7.08 -15.84
N LEU A 155 -5.55 7.56 -17.06
CA LEU A 155 -4.67 8.47 -17.84
C LEU A 155 -3.33 7.87 -18.33
N ALA A 156 -2.92 6.68 -17.88
CA ALA A 156 -1.65 6.04 -18.25
C ALA A 156 -1.62 5.57 -19.71
N LEU A 157 -0.43 5.63 -20.34
CA LEU A 157 -0.22 5.38 -21.78
C LEU A 157 -0.78 4.04 -22.30
N ASN A 158 -0.79 2.96 -21.51
CA ASN A 158 -1.29 1.65 -21.93
C ASN A 158 -2.71 1.34 -21.41
N ASN A 159 -3.45 2.32 -20.89
CA ASN A 159 -4.80 2.14 -20.39
C ASN A 159 -5.74 1.52 -21.47
N PRO A 160 -6.36 0.35 -21.23
CA PRO A 160 -7.13 -0.38 -22.23
C PRO A 160 -8.55 0.16 -22.46
N LYS A 161 -9.03 1.09 -21.62
CA LYS A 161 -10.42 1.60 -21.65
C LYS A 161 -10.52 2.98 -22.29
N LYS A 162 -9.49 3.81 -22.15
CA LYS A 162 -9.34 5.10 -22.82
C LYS A 162 -7.86 5.29 -23.12
N SER A 163 -7.50 5.65 -24.36
CA SER A 163 -6.10 5.93 -24.73
C SER A 163 -5.53 7.04 -23.83
N GLY A 164 -4.71 6.67 -22.87
CA GLY A 164 -4.02 7.61 -22.01
C GLY A 164 -2.88 8.32 -22.73
N SER A 165 -2.49 9.47 -22.20
CA SER A 165 -1.41 10.32 -22.75
C SER A 165 -0.24 10.48 -21.79
N LEU A 166 -0.39 10.06 -20.53
CA LEU A 166 0.59 10.29 -19.48
C LEU A 166 1.55 9.10 -19.34
N ARG A 167 2.81 9.45 -19.05
CA ARG A 167 3.87 8.52 -18.64
C ARG A 167 3.85 8.36 -17.12
N LEU A 168 4.48 7.28 -16.64
CA LEU A 168 4.65 7.06 -15.21
C LEU A 168 5.44 8.22 -14.57
N GLY A 169 5.08 8.60 -13.34
CA GLY A 169 5.66 9.74 -12.62
C GLY A 169 5.15 11.11 -13.06
N GLN A 170 4.15 11.20 -13.94
CA GLN A 170 3.40 12.44 -14.19
C GLN A 170 2.20 12.53 -13.23
N PRO A 171 1.70 13.74 -12.87
CA PRO A 171 0.54 13.89 -11.99
C PRO A 171 -0.69 13.10 -12.48
N GLY A 172 -1.34 12.36 -11.58
CA GLY A 172 -2.47 11.49 -11.89
C GLY A 172 -3.83 12.21 -11.89
N MET A 173 -4.89 11.46 -11.59
CA MET A 173 -6.24 12.03 -11.42
C MET A 173 -6.36 12.94 -10.18
N LYS A 174 -5.57 12.67 -9.15
CA LYS A 174 -5.27 13.60 -8.05
C LYS A 174 -3.85 14.11 -8.26
N HIS A 175 -3.64 15.43 -8.16
CA HIS A 175 -2.32 16.03 -8.44
C HIS A 175 -1.22 15.49 -7.51
N SER A 176 -1.63 15.09 -6.31
CA SER A 176 -0.84 14.62 -5.18
C SER A 176 -0.45 13.13 -5.25
N ILE A 177 -0.86 12.41 -6.30
CA ILE A 177 -0.57 10.99 -6.53
C ILE A 177 -0.17 10.79 -8.01
N PRO A 178 1.11 10.49 -8.32
CA PRO A 178 1.57 10.27 -9.68
C PRO A 178 1.00 9.00 -10.34
N VAL A 179 0.86 9.04 -11.67
CA VAL A 179 0.54 7.87 -12.50
C VAL A 179 1.64 6.82 -12.34
N GLY A 180 1.25 5.58 -12.07
CA GLY A 180 2.12 4.44 -11.85
C GLY A 180 2.30 4.07 -10.38
N GLU A 181 1.74 4.83 -9.44
CA GLU A 181 1.95 4.63 -8.00
C GLU A 181 0.76 4.06 -7.24
N THR A 182 -0.41 3.87 -7.87
CA THR A 182 -1.58 3.31 -7.14
C THR A 182 -1.29 1.90 -6.62
N GLY A 183 -0.47 1.14 -7.35
CA GLY A 183 -0.12 -0.23 -7.00
C GLY A 183 0.69 -0.37 -5.70
N VAL A 184 1.55 0.60 -5.38
CA VAL A 184 2.31 0.60 -4.11
C VAL A 184 1.44 1.06 -2.93
N ARG A 185 0.44 1.91 -3.19
CA ARG A 185 -0.51 2.45 -2.21
C ARG A 185 -1.53 1.39 -1.76
N GLU A 186 -2.02 0.58 -2.70
CA GLU A 186 -2.81 -0.63 -2.43
C GLU A 186 -2.11 -1.63 -1.49
N LEU A 187 -0.80 -1.86 -1.67
CA LEU A 187 -0.01 -2.68 -0.74
C LEU A 187 0.22 -1.97 0.60
N ALA A 188 0.48 -0.66 0.60
CA ALA A 188 0.67 0.12 1.83
C ALA A 188 -0.55 0.04 2.76
N ALA A 189 -1.77 0.20 2.23
CA ALA A 189 -2.99 0.06 3.00
C ALA A 189 -3.13 -1.33 3.64
N TYR A 190 -2.77 -2.40 2.92
CA TYR A 190 -2.79 -3.76 3.48
C TYR A 190 -1.70 -3.99 4.55
N LEU A 191 -0.51 -3.41 4.40
CA LEU A 191 0.56 -3.49 5.41
C LEU A 191 0.23 -2.70 6.70
N LEU A 192 -0.58 -1.66 6.59
CA LEU A 192 -1.03 -0.84 7.73
C LEU A 192 -2.28 -1.40 8.43
N ASP A 193 -3.02 -2.31 7.81
CA ASP A 193 -4.20 -2.96 8.42
C ASP A 193 -3.80 -4.06 9.42
N TYR A 194 -3.39 -3.64 10.61
CA TYR A 194 -2.88 -4.54 11.63
C TYR A 194 -3.92 -5.58 12.04
N GLN A 195 -3.52 -6.86 11.91
CA GLN A 195 -4.34 -8.04 12.19
C GLN A 195 -5.60 -8.17 11.31
N GLY A 196 -5.75 -7.35 10.25
CA GLY A 196 -6.94 -7.32 9.41
C GLY A 196 -8.14 -6.63 10.07
N PHE A 197 -7.90 -5.70 10.99
CA PHE A 197 -8.91 -4.92 11.72
C PHE A 197 -9.90 -4.23 10.76
N SER A 198 -9.38 -3.51 9.77
CA SER A 198 -10.14 -2.85 8.70
C SER A 198 -10.65 -3.81 7.64
N SER A 199 -10.23 -5.09 7.68
CA SER A 199 -10.57 -6.15 6.73
C SER A 199 -10.11 -5.87 5.30
N VAL A 200 -8.99 -5.15 5.10
CA VAL A 200 -8.36 -4.96 3.79
C VAL A 200 -7.99 -6.35 3.22
N PRO A 201 -8.43 -6.72 2.01
CA PRO A 201 -8.08 -8.00 1.43
C PRO A 201 -6.56 -8.14 1.22
N PRO A 202 -5.96 -9.32 1.44
CA PRO A 202 -4.54 -9.54 1.18
C PRO A 202 -4.11 -9.00 -0.17
N THR A 203 -3.15 -8.08 -0.16
CA THR A 203 -2.69 -7.35 -1.34
C THR A 203 -1.19 -7.48 -1.49
N ALA A 204 -0.72 -7.69 -2.70
CA ALA A 204 0.70 -7.82 -3.06
C ALA A 204 1.08 -6.77 -4.12
N LEU A 205 2.34 -6.32 -4.11
CA LEU A 205 2.94 -5.63 -5.26
C LEU A 205 3.86 -6.63 -5.98
N VAL A 206 3.62 -6.85 -7.28
CA VAL A 206 4.27 -7.91 -8.05
C VAL A 206 4.78 -7.42 -9.40
N SER A 207 5.85 -8.08 -9.88
CA SER A 207 6.23 -8.08 -11.29
C SER A 207 5.69 -9.34 -11.95
N ILE A 208 4.98 -9.22 -13.07
CA ILE A 208 4.38 -10.33 -13.80
C ILE A 208 4.96 -10.37 -15.23
N SER A 209 5.64 -11.47 -15.56
CA SER A 209 6.28 -11.70 -16.86
C SER A 209 5.54 -12.76 -17.66
N HIS A 210 5.52 -12.59 -18.99
CA HIS A 210 4.98 -13.58 -19.94
C HIS A 210 3.48 -13.93 -19.76
N VAL A 211 2.68 -12.95 -19.33
CA VAL A 211 1.22 -13.04 -19.19
C VAL A 211 0.56 -12.00 -20.12
N PRO A 212 -0.49 -12.32 -20.88
CA PRO A 212 -1.08 -11.42 -21.88
C PRO A 212 -2.01 -10.36 -21.26
N PHE A 213 -1.41 -9.33 -20.67
CA PHE A 213 -2.07 -8.06 -20.36
C PHE A 213 -2.20 -7.16 -21.60
N HIS A 214 -2.83 -5.99 -21.48
CA HIS A 214 -2.94 -5.07 -22.61
C HIS A 214 -1.56 -4.52 -23.01
N VAL A 215 -1.23 -4.65 -24.28
CA VAL A 215 0.00 -4.12 -24.89
C VAL A 215 -0.42 -3.14 -25.98
N SER A 216 -0.05 -1.87 -25.82
CA SER A 216 -0.12 -0.93 -26.92
C SER A 216 1.00 -1.25 -27.92
N ASN A 217 0.66 -1.38 -29.21
CA ASN A 217 1.59 -1.75 -30.28
C ASN A 217 2.75 -0.74 -30.53
N ALA A 218 2.88 0.29 -29.69
CA ALA A 218 3.83 1.38 -29.88
C ALA A 218 5.12 1.24 -29.06
N PHE A 219 5.06 0.93 -27.75
CA PHE A 219 6.21 1.17 -26.85
C PHE A 219 6.43 0.23 -25.66
N SER A 220 5.70 -0.89 -25.48
CA SER A 220 6.00 -1.82 -24.37
C SER A 220 7.25 -2.68 -24.63
N SER A 221 8.43 -2.11 -24.42
CA SER A 221 9.72 -2.80 -24.54
C SER A 221 10.02 -3.76 -23.37
N MET A 222 9.24 -3.71 -22.30
CA MET A 222 9.45 -4.51 -21.09
C MET A 222 8.75 -5.89 -21.21
N PRO A 223 9.44 -7.00 -20.89
CA PRO A 223 8.84 -8.35 -20.93
C PRO A 223 7.94 -8.66 -19.71
N TYR A 224 7.77 -7.70 -18.81
CA TYR A 224 7.02 -7.78 -17.56
C TYR A 224 6.20 -6.51 -17.31
N LYS A 225 5.17 -6.61 -16.47
CA LYS A 225 4.42 -5.49 -15.91
C LYS A 225 4.50 -5.48 -14.39
N VAL A 226 4.55 -4.29 -13.79
CA VAL A 226 4.33 -4.12 -12.35
C VAL A 226 2.82 -3.98 -12.11
N ALA A 227 2.29 -4.65 -11.10
CA ALA A 227 0.87 -4.61 -10.76
C ALA A 227 0.65 -4.74 -9.24
N SER A 228 -0.41 -4.12 -8.71
CA SER A 228 -1.00 -4.62 -7.47
C SER A 228 -1.85 -5.85 -7.76
N LEU A 229 -1.89 -6.77 -6.80
CA LEU A 229 -2.62 -8.04 -6.86
C LEU A 229 -3.36 -8.20 -5.53
N GLN A 230 -4.68 -7.97 -5.54
CA GLN A 230 -5.53 -8.00 -4.36
C GLN A 230 -6.41 -9.26 -4.37
N ARG A 231 -6.52 -9.96 -3.23
CA ARG A 231 -7.39 -11.12 -3.04
C ARG A 231 -8.83 -10.73 -3.38
N PHE A 232 -9.46 -11.48 -4.29
CA PHE A 232 -10.88 -11.30 -4.59
C PHE A 232 -11.72 -11.71 -3.37
N VAL A 233 -12.67 -10.87 -3.00
CA VAL A 233 -13.65 -11.15 -1.94
C VAL A 233 -15.01 -11.35 -2.57
N CYS A 234 -15.68 -12.47 -2.23
CA CYS A 234 -17.04 -12.72 -2.69
C CYS A 234 -18.02 -11.76 -2.01
N HIS A 235 -18.70 -10.99 -2.83
CA HIS A 235 -19.73 -10.02 -2.50
C HIS A 235 -20.88 -10.20 -3.51
N ASP A 236 -22.08 -9.74 -3.15
CA ASP A 236 -23.20 -9.61 -4.09
C ASP A 236 -23.37 -8.17 -4.56
N PHE A 237 -22.97 -7.19 -3.73
CA PHE A 237 -23.20 -5.75 -3.94
C PHE A 237 -22.02 -4.91 -3.39
N ASP A 238 -21.91 -3.66 -3.83
CA ASP A 238 -21.15 -2.61 -3.13
C ASP A 238 -22.07 -1.73 -2.25
N ALA A 239 -21.48 -0.86 -1.42
CA ALA A 239 -22.21 -0.04 -0.46
C ALA A 239 -23.08 1.05 -1.11
N GLY A 240 -23.00 1.28 -2.43
CA GLY A 240 -23.87 2.19 -3.17
C GLY A 240 -25.24 1.59 -3.52
N GLU A 241 -25.37 0.25 -3.54
CA GLU A 241 -26.65 -0.43 -3.78
C GLU A 241 -27.51 -0.56 -2.51
N LEU A 242 -26.92 -0.37 -1.32
CA LEU A 242 -27.61 -0.45 -0.03
C LEU A 242 -27.60 0.88 0.72
N GLY A 243 -28.74 1.30 1.27
CA GLY A 243 -28.78 2.48 2.14
C GLY A 243 -27.95 2.30 3.42
N PRO A 244 -27.30 3.35 3.94
CA PRO A 244 -26.28 3.23 4.99
C PRO A 244 -26.77 2.59 6.30
N GLY A 245 -28.06 2.69 6.62
CA GLY A 245 -28.68 1.99 7.76
C GLY A 245 -28.58 0.44 7.70
N SER A 246 -28.10 -0.14 6.61
CA SER A 246 -27.81 -1.57 6.47
C SER A 246 -26.52 -2.01 7.17
N PHE A 247 -25.54 -1.11 7.33
CA PHE A 247 -24.16 -1.44 7.71
C PHE A 247 -23.93 -1.41 9.23
N THR A 248 -23.04 -2.26 9.74
CA THR A 248 -22.63 -2.25 11.16
C THR A 248 -21.78 -1.01 11.48
N VAL A 249 -21.96 -0.43 12.67
CA VAL A 249 -21.14 0.70 13.16
C VAL A 249 -19.66 0.33 13.14
N ASP A 250 -19.34 -0.85 13.69
CA ASP A 250 -18.00 -1.44 13.75
C ASP A 250 -17.33 -1.52 12.36
N SER A 251 -18.00 -2.05 11.31
CA SER A 251 -17.36 -2.08 9.99
C SER A 251 -17.13 -0.69 9.38
N VAL A 252 -18.01 0.29 9.62
CA VAL A 252 -17.81 1.69 9.21
C VAL A 252 -16.64 2.33 9.98
N HIS A 253 -16.57 2.12 11.29
CA HIS A 253 -15.49 2.62 12.14
C HIS A 253 -14.13 2.04 11.75
N ARG A 254 -14.02 0.71 11.61
CA ARG A 254 -12.77 0.02 11.24
C ARG A 254 -12.23 0.49 9.88
N ILE A 255 -13.11 0.80 8.92
CA ILE A 255 -12.76 1.39 7.61
C ILE A 255 -12.31 2.85 7.77
N GLY A 256 -13.11 3.69 8.44
CA GLY A 256 -12.80 5.11 8.62
C GLY A 256 -11.52 5.37 9.42
N ILE A 257 -11.21 4.52 10.41
CA ILE A 257 -9.95 4.52 11.17
C ILE A 257 -8.74 4.34 10.23
N LEU A 258 -8.84 3.47 9.22
CA LEU A 258 -7.77 3.29 8.24
C LEU A 258 -7.73 4.46 7.26
N ASP A 259 -8.86 4.84 6.67
CA ASP A 259 -8.95 5.93 5.68
C ASP A 259 -8.43 7.27 6.23
N VAL A 260 -8.67 7.54 7.51
CA VAL A 260 -8.08 8.68 8.24
C VAL A 260 -6.56 8.54 8.33
N ARG A 261 -6.00 7.39 8.75
CA ARG A 261 -4.52 7.21 8.84
C ARG A 261 -3.85 7.40 7.50
N VAL A 262 -4.43 6.83 6.43
CA VAL A 262 -3.83 6.85 5.08
C VAL A 262 -4.20 8.09 4.27
N LEU A 263 -5.04 8.99 4.78
CA LEU A 263 -5.63 10.12 4.06
C LEU A 263 -6.17 9.68 2.69
N ASN A 264 -7.17 8.80 2.70
CA ASN A 264 -7.78 8.27 1.48
C ASN A 264 -8.54 9.36 0.72
N LEU A 265 -8.19 9.59 -0.55
CA LEU A 265 -8.77 10.64 -1.37
C LEU A 265 -10.01 10.20 -2.16
N ASP A 266 -10.39 8.92 -2.10
CA ASP A 266 -11.46 8.34 -2.92
C ASP A 266 -12.23 7.20 -2.22
N ARG A 267 -12.57 7.36 -0.93
CA ARG A 267 -13.50 6.42 -0.26
C ARG A 267 -14.94 6.77 -0.63
N HIS A 268 -15.35 6.44 -1.85
CA HIS A 268 -16.75 6.46 -2.28
C HIS A 268 -17.46 5.12 -1.98
N ALA A 269 -18.80 5.10 -1.97
CA ALA A 269 -19.60 3.89 -1.67
C ALA A 269 -19.16 2.63 -2.46
N GLY A 270 -18.89 2.77 -3.76
CA GLY A 270 -18.43 1.67 -4.62
C GLY A 270 -17.06 1.05 -4.27
N ASN A 271 -16.28 1.69 -3.39
CA ASN A 271 -14.99 1.18 -2.90
C ASN A 271 -15.14 0.45 -1.55
N MET A 272 -16.38 0.12 -1.16
CA MET A 272 -16.72 -0.70 0.02
C MET A 272 -17.65 -1.83 -0.41
N LEU A 273 -17.14 -3.06 -0.38
CA LEU A 273 -17.91 -4.26 -0.75
C LEU A 273 -18.81 -4.71 0.41
N VAL A 274 -20.03 -5.11 0.10
CA VAL A 274 -20.94 -5.71 1.08
C VAL A 274 -20.65 -7.21 1.17
N LYS A 275 -20.16 -7.65 2.32
CA LYS A 275 -19.76 -9.05 2.53
C LYS A 275 -20.98 -9.98 2.55
N ARG A 276 -21.00 -10.92 1.61
CA ARG A 276 -22.05 -11.95 1.51
C ARG A 276 -22.23 -12.67 2.84
N CYS A 277 -23.46 -12.67 3.36
CA CYS A 277 -23.86 -13.39 4.55
C CYS A 277 -24.80 -14.55 4.17
N ASP A 278 -24.37 -15.80 4.37
CA ASP A 278 -25.15 -17.01 4.04
C ASP A 278 -26.37 -17.26 4.97
N ARG A 279 -26.88 -16.21 5.64
CA ARG A 279 -28.07 -16.22 6.50
C ARG A 279 -28.72 -14.85 6.46
N ASP A 280 -30.05 -14.82 6.37
CA ASP A 280 -30.83 -13.62 6.67
C ASP A 280 -30.45 -13.09 8.06
N LYS A 281 -29.85 -11.91 8.09
CA LYS A 281 -29.72 -11.07 9.27
C LYS A 281 -30.49 -9.77 9.01
N GLY A 282 -31.01 -9.16 10.07
CA GLY A 282 -31.83 -7.96 9.96
C GLY A 282 -31.06 -6.71 9.51
N VAL A 283 -31.79 -5.61 9.33
CA VAL A 283 -31.23 -4.27 9.04
C VAL A 283 -30.14 -3.91 10.07
N GLY A 284 -29.03 -3.30 9.61
CA GLY A 284 -27.92 -2.87 10.47
C GLY A 284 -26.90 -3.97 10.81
N THR A 285 -26.81 -5.04 10.01
CA THR A 285 -25.94 -6.21 10.28
C THR A 285 -25.00 -6.60 9.14
N ALA A 286 -24.98 -5.82 8.05
CA ALA A 286 -24.08 -6.06 6.92
C ALA A 286 -22.65 -5.60 7.27
N GLU A 287 -21.68 -6.48 7.06
CA GLU A 287 -20.26 -6.17 7.22
C GLU A 287 -19.69 -5.63 5.91
N LEU A 288 -18.94 -4.52 5.99
CA LEU A 288 -18.22 -3.94 4.87
C LEU A 288 -16.77 -4.47 4.76
N VAL A 289 -16.25 -4.48 3.54
CA VAL A 289 -14.85 -4.79 3.21
C VAL A 289 -14.31 -3.67 2.31
N PRO A 290 -13.28 -2.91 2.74
CA PRO A 290 -12.71 -1.83 1.93
C PRO A 290 -11.83 -2.39 0.82
N ILE A 291 -11.96 -1.81 -0.37
CA ILE A 291 -11.09 -2.09 -1.53
C ILE A 291 -10.56 -0.77 -2.11
N ASP A 292 -9.78 -0.85 -3.18
CA ASP A 292 -9.31 0.29 -3.99
C ASP A 292 -8.63 1.42 -3.18
N HIS A 293 -7.50 1.09 -2.55
CA HIS A 293 -6.68 2.06 -1.82
C HIS A 293 -5.64 2.74 -2.74
N GLY A 294 -5.90 2.76 -4.06
CA GLY A 294 -4.98 3.32 -5.04
C GLY A 294 -4.72 4.82 -4.85
N LEU A 295 -5.70 5.55 -4.32
CA LEU A 295 -5.67 7.00 -4.10
C LEU A 295 -5.48 7.37 -2.61
N CYS A 296 -4.64 6.64 -1.88
CA CYS A 296 -4.23 7.01 -0.52
C CYS A 296 -2.74 7.39 -0.41
N LEU A 297 -2.36 7.91 0.76
CA LEU A 297 -1.03 8.39 1.14
C LEU A 297 -0.48 9.49 0.23
N PRO A 298 -1.25 10.54 -0.14
CA PRO A 298 -0.78 11.58 -1.07
C PRO A 298 0.52 12.27 -0.62
N GLU A 299 1.24 12.87 -1.56
CA GLU A 299 2.50 13.59 -1.29
C GLU A 299 2.33 14.92 -0.52
N CYS A 300 1.11 15.41 -0.44
CA CYS A 300 0.73 16.59 0.30
C CYS A 300 -0.60 16.35 1.02
N LEU A 301 -0.98 17.24 1.94
CA LEU A 301 -2.36 17.30 2.41
C LEU A 301 -3.25 17.83 1.28
N ASP A 302 -3.84 16.89 0.55
CA ASP A 302 -4.91 17.07 -0.43
C ASP A 302 -6.26 16.80 0.27
N ASP A 303 -7.38 17.23 -0.32
CA ASP A 303 -8.70 17.13 0.30
C ASP A 303 -9.28 15.71 0.15
N PRO A 304 -9.52 14.98 1.27
CA PRO A 304 -9.96 13.60 1.22
C PRO A 304 -11.46 13.46 0.95
N TYR A 305 -11.85 12.38 0.25
CA TYR A 305 -13.26 12.03 0.08
C TYR A 305 -13.64 10.84 0.95
N PHE A 306 -14.54 11.09 1.91
CA PHE A 306 -15.02 10.10 2.89
C PHE A 306 -16.55 9.98 2.80
N GLU A 307 -17.06 9.01 2.04
CA GLU A 307 -18.50 8.69 1.95
C GLU A 307 -19.13 8.50 3.35
N TRP A 308 -18.44 7.73 4.21
CA TRP A 308 -18.88 7.41 5.56
C TRP A 308 -19.06 8.63 6.48
N LEU A 309 -18.52 9.80 6.12
CA LEU A 309 -18.72 11.05 6.86
C LEU A 309 -20.20 11.45 6.90
N ASN A 310 -20.97 11.07 5.89
CA ASN A 310 -22.40 11.34 5.76
C ASN A 310 -23.28 10.26 6.42
N TRP A 311 -22.68 9.20 7.00
CA TRP A 311 -23.41 8.04 7.51
C TRP A 311 -23.63 8.16 9.03
N PRO A 312 -24.83 7.82 9.55
CA PRO A 312 -25.15 7.98 10.96
C PRO A 312 -24.25 7.12 11.89
N GLN A 313 -23.65 6.05 11.37
CA GLN A 313 -22.64 5.26 12.06
C GLN A 313 -21.44 6.11 12.52
N ALA A 314 -20.92 7.02 11.68
CA ALA A 314 -19.72 7.78 12.01
C ALA A 314 -19.94 8.82 13.14
N LEU A 315 -21.20 9.14 13.46
CA LEU A 315 -21.56 9.98 14.62
C LEU A 315 -21.56 9.20 15.95
N VAL A 316 -21.49 7.87 15.91
CA VAL A 316 -21.45 7.04 17.12
C VAL A 316 -20.05 7.15 17.77
N PRO A 317 -19.93 7.25 19.10
CA PRO A 317 -18.65 7.21 19.78
C PRO A 317 -17.90 5.90 19.52
N PHE A 318 -16.57 5.96 19.44
CA PHE A 318 -15.73 4.75 19.37
C PHE A 318 -15.92 3.88 20.63
N THR A 319 -15.91 2.57 20.41
CA THR A 319 -15.88 1.53 21.45
C THR A 319 -14.51 1.45 22.11
N ASP A 320 -14.44 0.87 23.32
CA ASP A 320 -13.18 0.64 24.03
C ASP A 320 -12.16 -0.16 23.17
N THR A 321 -12.63 -1.10 22.36
CA THR A 321 -11.82 -1.91 21.44
C THR A 321 -11.25 -1.10 20.27
N GLU A 322 -12.01 -0.15 19.73
CA GLU A 322 -11.52 0.75 18.67
C GLU A 322 -10.56 1.79 19.25
N LEU A 323 -10.84 2.30 20.45
CA LEU A 323 -9.95 3.20 21.19
C LEU A 323 -8.64 2.52 21.58
N GLU A 324 -8.67 1.26 22.03
CA GLU A 324 -7.47 0.46 22.31
C GLU A 324 -6.65 0.27 21.02
N TYR A 325 -7.28 -0.12 19.91
CA TYR A 325 -6.61 -0.25 18.61
C TYR A 325 -5.93 1.07 18.21
N ILE A 326 -6.66 2.19 18.19
CA ILE A 326 -6.11 3.52 17.89
C ILE A 326 -4.97 3.88 18.85
N SER A 327 -5.10 3.59 20.15
CA SER A 327 -4.07 3.85 21.16
C SER A 327 -2.78 3.05 20.92
N SER A 328 -2.87 1.87 20.31
CA SER A 328 -1.74 0.98 20.03
C SER A 328 -0.90 1.35 18.80
N LEU A 329 -1.46 2.13 17.86
CA LEU A 329 -0.78 2.50 16.60
C LEU A 329 0.52 3.28 16.82
N ASP A 330 1.59 2.96 16.09
CA ASP A 330 2.87 3.67 16.17
C ASP A 330 3.25 4.24 14.79
N PRO A 331 3.08 5.57 14.56
CA PRO A 331 3.34 6.18 13.26
C PRO A 331 4.80 6.10 12.81
N PHE A 332 5.76 5.99 13.74
CA PHE A 332 7.17 5.93 13.40
C PHE A 332 7.56 4.52 12.98
N LYS A 333 7.04 3.50 13.67
CA LYS A 333 7.15 2.10 13.29
C LYS A 333 6.39 1.79 11.99
N ASP A 334 5.21 2.38 11.78
CA ASP A 334 4.48 2.35 10.51
C ASP A 334 5.37 2.89 9.38
N ALA A 335 6.00 4.05 9.59
CA ALA A 335 6.91 4.67 8.63
C ALA A 335 8.17 3.83 8.36
N GLU A 336 8.78 3.21 9.37
CA GLU A 336 9.90 2.26 9.18
C GLU A 336 9.49 1.03 8.37
N LEU A 337 8.30 0.46 8.65
CA LEU A 337 7.74 -0.66 7.90
C LEU A 337 7.61 -0.30 6.41
N LEU A 338 6.96 0.83 6.09
CA LEU A 338 6.78 1.25 4.70
C LEU A 338 8.11 1.56 4.02
N ARG A 339 9.07 2.25 4.66
CA ARG A 339 10.42 2.48 4.10
C ARG A 339 11.16 1.16 3.81
N SER A 340 10.90 0.10 4.56
CA SER A 340 11.61 -1.18 4.44
C SER A 340 11.00 -2.18 3.44
N GLU A 341 9.70 -2.09 3.16
CA GLU A 341 9.00 -2.96 2.19
C GLU A 341 8.69 -2.23 0.86
N LEU A 342 8.53 -0.89 0.88
CA LEU A 342 8.01 -0.08 -0.23
C LEU A 342 8.97 1.03 -0.66
N HIS A 343 10.17 0.67 -1.12
CA HIS A 343 11.23 1.64 -1.50
C HIS A 343 10.86 2.69 -2.56
N SER A 344 9.73 2.53 -3.26
CA SER A 344 9.21 3.49 -4.25
C SER A 344 8.14 4.44 -3.72
N LEU A 345 7.69 4.28 -2.46
CA LEU A 345 6.75 5.22 -1.84
C LEU A 345 7.52 6.47 -1.36
N PRO A 346 7.12 7.69 -1.75
CA PRO A 346 7.90 8.89 -1.43
C PRO A 346 7.83 9.25 0.06
N GLU A 347 8.91 9.83 0.58
CA GLU A 347 9.02 10.25 2.00
C GLU A 347 7.95 11.31 2.37
N SER A 348 7.47 12.08 1.41
CA SER A 348 6.34 13.01 1.52
C SER A 348 5.04 12.29 1.96
N ALA A 349 4.69 11.18 1.30
CA ALA A 349 3.57 10.30 1.63
C ALA A 349 3.69 9.66 3.02
N ILE A 350 4.90 9.22 3.38
CA ILE A 350 5.20 8.64 4.69
C ILE A 350 5.05 9.68 5.81
N ARG A 351 5.36 10.95 5.53
CA ARG A 351 5.13 12.08 6.45
C ARG A 351 3.65 12.42 6.61
N VAL A 352 2.83 12.31 5.55
CA VAL A 352 1.36 12.41 5.65
C VAL A 352 0.79 11.34 6.58
N LEU A 353 1.21 10.07 6.45
CA LEU A 353 0.81 8.98 7.35
C LEU A 353 1.10 9.29 8.83
N ILE A 354 2.30 9.81 9.13
CA ILE A 354 2.69 10.18 10.50
C ILE A 354 1.76 11.28 11.03
N VAL A 355 1.55 12.35 10.26
CA VAL A 355 0.67 13.47 10.63
C VAL A 355 -0.77 13.01 10.88
N CYS A 356 -1.34 12.21 9.98
CA CYS A 356 -2.73 11.77 10.08
C CYS A 356 -2.95 10.74 11.19
N THR A 357 -1.97 9.85 11.42
CA THR A 357 -2.02 8.90 12.55
C THR A 357 -1.85 9.60 13.90
N VAL A 358 -0.96 10.60 14.00
CA VAL A 358 -0.85 11.47 15.20
C VAL A 358 -2.16 12.24 15.44
N PHE A 359 -2.77 12.76 14.37
CA PHE A 359 -4.05 13.47 14.44
C PHE A 359 -5.17 12.58 14.99
N LEU A 360 -5.38 11.40 14.38
CA LEU A 360 -6.34 10.40 14.83
C LEU A 360 -6.18 10.05 16.31
N LYS A 361 -4.95 9.74 16.74
CA LYS A 361 -4.65 9.33 18.11
C LYS A 361 -5.01 10.40 19.14
N GLN A 362 -4.64 11.66 18.90
CA GLN A 362 -4.96 12.75 19.82
C GLN A 362 -6.45 13.12 19.78
N ALA A 363 -7.09 13.07 18.61
CA ALA A 363 -8.51 13.34 18.44
C ALA A 363 -9.39 12.30 19.15
N ALA A 364 -9.15 11.01 18.93
CA ALA A 364 -9.87 9.92 19.60
C ALA A 364 -9.64 9.95 21.13
N ALA A 365 -8.41 10.19 21.58
CA ALA A 365 -8.11 10.38 23.01
C ALA A 365 -8.75 11.65 23.62
N SER A 366 -9.20 12.60 22.78
CA SER A 366 -9.99 13.77 23.18
C SER A 366 -11.51 13.56 23.07
N GLY A 367 -11.95 12.32 22.83
CA GLY A 367 -13.36 11.94 22.77
C GLY A 367 -14.10 12.37 21.49
N LEU A 368 -13.39 12.58 20.38
CA LEU A 368 -14.03 12.83 19.08
C LEU A 368 -14.51 11.51 18.46
N CYS A 369 -15.72 11.49 17.90
CA CYS A 369 -16.19 10.37 17.06
C CYS A 369 -15.65 10.47 15.62
N LEU A 370 -15.82 9.41 14.82
CA LEU A 370 -15.25 9.32 13.48
C LEU A 370 -15.65 10.51 12.57
N ALA A 371 -16.92 10.92 12.60
CA ALA A 371 -17.40 12.06 11.81
C ALA A 371 -16.71 13.35 12.21
N GLU A 372 -16.59 13.64 13.51
CA GLU A 372 -15.90 14.83 14.00
C GLU A 372 -14.40 14.84 13.64
N ILE A 373 -13.77 13.68 13.43
CA ILE A 373 -12.40 13.58 12.92
C ILE A 373 -12.36 13.88 11.43
N GLY A 374 -13.24 13.26 10.64
CA GLY A 374 -13.36 13.48 9.19
C GLY A 374 -13.60 14.95 8.83
N GLU A 375 -14.59 15.60 9.47
CA GLU A 375 -14.92 17.03 9.34
C GLU A 375 -13.71 17.98 9.49
N LYS A 376 -12.70 17.55 10.26
CA LYS A 376 -11.52 18.38 10.59
C LYS A 376 -10.35 18.13 9.64
N MET A 377 -10.48 17.13 8.76
CA MET A 377 -9.54 16.78 7.71
C MET A 377 -10.03 17.22 6.32
N THR A 378 -11.34 17.17 6.07
CA THR A 378 -12.01 17.71 4.88
C THR A 378 -12.07 19.24 4.87
N ARG A 379 -12.08 19.85 3.68
CA ARG A 379 -12.31 21.29 3.46
C ARG A 379 -13.80 21.66 3.51
N ASP A 380 -14.11 22.93 3.80
CA ASP A 380 -15.49 23.43 3.95
C ASP A 380 -15.86 24.38 2.81
N PHE A 381 -16.15 23.79 1.64
CA PHE A 381 -16.55 24.53 0.44
C PHE A 381 -17.81 25.39 0.63
N ALA A 382 -18.64 25.12 1.65
CA ALA A 382 -19.80 25.95 1.97
C ALA A 382 -19.42 27.26 2.70
N ARG A 383 -18.24 27.33 3.34
CA ARG A 383 -17.67 28.57 3.89
C ARG A 383 -16.90 29.38 2.84
N SER A 384 -16.03 28.74 2.07
CA SER A 384 -15.32 29.34 0.93
C SER A 384 -14.55 28.31 0.12
N GLU A 385 -14.40 28.54 -1.19
CA GLU A 385 -13.63 27.69 -2.11
C GLU A 385 -12.16 27.51 -1.67
N ASP A 386 -11.55 28.53 -1.04
CA ASP A 386 -10.17 28.50 -0.51
C ASP A 386 -10.06 28.05 0.97
N SER A 387 -11.07 27.37 1.54
CA SER A 387 -11.00 26.99 2.96
C SER A 387 -10.10 25.78 3.21
N PHE A 388 -8.95 26.00 3.85
CA PHE A 388 -8.13 24.92 4.42
C PHE A 388 -8.87 24.21 5.55
N SER A 389 -8.71 22.88 5.64
CA SER A 389 -9.22 22.10 6.77
C SER A 389 -8.51 22.46 8.09
N LEU A 390 -9.01 21.97 9.23
CA LEU A 390 -8.34 22.19 10.52
C LEU A 390 -6.96 21.53 10.52
N LEU A 391 -6.83 20.33 9.96
CA LEU A 391 -5.55 19.63 9.80
C LEU A 391 -4.55 20.47 9.00
N GLU A 392 -4.92 20.91 7.80
CA GLU A 392 -4.10 21.76 6.94
C GLU A 392 -3.71 23.08 7.63
N THR A 393 -4.66 23.70 8.34
CA THR A 393 -4.45 24.92 9.11
C THR A 393 -3.42 24.74 10.23
N LEU A 394 -3.45 23.60 10.93
CA LEU A 394 -2.50 23.27 11.99
C LEU A 394 -1.11 22.98 11.41
N CYS A 395 -1.02 22.19 10.34
CA CYS A 395 0.23 21.89 9.66
C CYS A 395 0.88 23.16 9.06
N THR A 396 0.09 24.06 8.47
CA THR A 396 0.59 25.35 7.93
C THR A 396 1.20 26.21 9.04
N LYS A 397 0.54 26.32 10.21
CA LYS A 397 1.06 27.05 11.38
C LYS A 397 2.32 26.41 11.98
N ALA A 398 2.37 25.08 12.04
CA ALA A 398 3.57 24.34 12.45
C ALA A 398 4.74 24.61 11.50
N LYS A 399 4.53 24.48 10.17
CA LYS A 399 5.53 24.72 9.12
C LYS A 399 6.09 26.15 9.17
N ALA A 400 5.24 27.16 9.35
CA ALA A 400 5.66 28.55 9.53
C ALA A 400 6.53 28.76 10.79
N THR A 401 6.25 28.03 11.88
CA THR A 401 7.05 28.10 13.12
C THR A 401 8.50 27.65 12.88
N VAL A 402 8.70 26.60 12.08
CA VAL A 402 10.04 26.07 11.74
C VAL A 402 10.81 27.05 10.87
N VAL A 403 10.16 27.67 9.88
CA VAL A 403 10.79 28.68 9.01
C VAL A 403 11.30 29.88 9.81
N ASN A 404 10.52 30.38 10.78
CA ASN A 404 10.92 31.52 11.60
C ASN A 404 12.15 31.21 12.46
N LYS A 405 12.15 30.10 13.20
CA LYS A 405 13.31 29.64 13.99
C LYS A 405 14.55 29.39 13.11
N GLY A 406 14.36 28.84 11.91
CA GLY A 406 15.44 28.61 10.95
C GLY A 406 16.06 29.88 10.37
N ASN A 407 15.38 31.03 10.47
CA ASN A 407 15.93 32.34 10.13
C ASN A 407 16.65 32.98 11.32
N GLU A 408 16.13 32.86 12.55
CA GLU A 408 16.80 33.33 13.78
C GLU A 408 18.20 32.71 13.92
N VAL A 409 18.32 31.39 13.77
CA VAL A 409 19.62 30.67 13.83
C VAL A 409 20.57 31.06 12.69
N LYS A 410 20.07 31.57 11.56
CA LYS A 410 20.93 32.07 10.46
C LYS A 410 21.48 33.48 10.72
N CYS A 411 20.90 34.25 11.65
CA CYS A 411 21.35 35.61 11.96
C CYS A 411 22.64 35.66 12.80
N GLU A 412 23.08 34.56 13.41
CA GLU A 412 24.31 34.54 14.23
C GLU A 412 25.62 34.42 13.42
N VAL A 413 25.56 34.36 12.09
CA VAL A 413 26.74 34.26 11.20
C VAL A 413 26.95 35.55 10.40
N GLU A 414 27.28 36.64 11.10
CA GLU A 414 27.72 37.89 10.46
C GLU A 414 29.12 37.76 9.82
N VAL A 415 29.17 37.34 8.55
CA VAL A 415 30.39 37.48 7.75
C VAL A 415 30.56 38.94 7.36
N HIS A 416 31.48 39.65 8.02
CA HIS A 416 31.86 41.02 7.69
C HIS A 416 32.42 41.12 6.26
N VAL A 417 31.63 41.67 5.32
CA VAL A 417 32.08 42.00 3.95
C VAL A 417 31.85 43.49 3.70
N SER A 418 32.94 44.22 3.50
CA SER A 418 32.95 45.67 3.25
C SER A 418 32.56 46.03 1.81
N LYS A 419 31.75 47.09 1.64
CA LYS A 419 31.29 47.59 0.33
C LYS A 419 32.26 48.60 -0.31
N PRO A 420 32.50 48.49 -1.63
CA PRO A 420 32.81 49.63 -2.50
C PRO A 420 31.53 50.36 -3.01
N PRO A 421 31.63 51.58 -3.60
CA PRO A 421 30.50 52.49 -3.83
C PRO A 421 29.81 52.41 -5.22
N LEU A 422 28.68 53.11 -5.36
CA LEU A 422 27.82 53.21 -6.57
C LEU A 422 28.17 54.38 -7.51
N ALA A 423 27.95 54.21 -8.82
CA ALA A 423 27.33 55.17 -9.77
C ALA A 423 27.32 54.61 -11.22
N PRO A 424 26.52 55.14 -12.17
CA PRO A 424 25.14 55.65 -12.11
C PRO A 424 24.20 54.93 -13.13
N LYS A 425 22.99 55.44 -13.40
CA LYS A 425 21.95 54.79 -14.25
C LYS A 425 21.92 55.26 -15.72
N GLY A 426 21.41 54.40 -16.62
CA GLY A 426 20.99 54.71 -18.00
C GLY A 426 19.54 54.24 -18.30
N PRO A 427 18.88 54.67 -19.41
CA PRO A 427 17.42 54.68 -19.50
C PRO A 427 16.74 53.59 -20.36
N HIS A 428 15.41 53.51 -20.15
CA HIS A 428 14.37 52.67 -20.76
C HIS A 428 14.50 52.18 -22.22
N ALA A 429 14.01 50.96 -22.46
CA ALA A 429 13.38 50.52 -23.70
C ALA A 429 11.90 50.10 -23.45
N LYS A 430 11.05 50.10 -24.49
CA LYS A 430 9.62 49.77 -24.41
C LYS A 430 9.33 48.45 -25.12
N GLU A 431 8.55 47.56 -24.50
CA GLU A 431 8.10 46.31 -25.13
C GLU A 431 6.65 46.40 -25.63
N LYS A 432 6.31 45.61 -26.65
CA LYS A 432 5.06 45.74 -27.43
C LYS A 432 4.02 44.69 -27.04
N LYS A 433 2.81 45.13 -26.68
CA LYS A 433 1.62 44.27 -26.71
C LYS A 433 1.35 43.80 -28.15
N ARG A 434 1.08 42.50 -28.30
CA ARG A 434 0.23 41.93 -29.37
C ARG A 434 -0.89 41.16 -28.69
N GLY A 435 -2.14 41.47 -29.05
CA GLY A 435 -3.29 40.68 -28.63
C GLY A 435 -3.52 39.49 -29.58
N ASN A 436 -4.40 38.58 -29.18
CA ASN A 436 -4.92 37.54 -30.07
C ASN A 436 -6.42 37.31 -29.79
N THR A 437 -7.11 36.76 -30.78
CA THR A 437 -8.58 36.86 -30.91
C THR A 437 -9.35 35.78 -30.15
N MET A 438 -10.49 36.14 -29.57
CA MET A 438 -11.45 35.19 -29.00
C MET A 438 -12.07 34.29 -30.09
N ARG A 439 -12.32 33.02 -29.77
CA ARG A 439 -13.29 32.19 -30.50
C ARG A 439 -14.03 31.30 -29.50
N SER A 440 -15.37 31.31 -29.56
CA SER A 440 -16.24 30.64 -28.61
C SER A 440 -16.57 29.21 -29.03
N MET A 441 -16.60 28.28 -28.06
CA MET A 441 -17.35 27.03 -28.10
C MET A 441 -17.93 26.75 -26.69
N SER A 442 -19.04 26.01 -26.63
CA SER A 442 -19.82 25.78 -25.41
C SER A 442 -19.11 24.83 -24.42
N PRO A 443 -19.37 24.94 -23.11
CA PRO A 443 -18.67 24.14 -22.10
C PRO A 443 -19.15 22.68 -22.06
N SER A 444 -18.23 21.74 -22.28
CA SER A 444 -18.27 20.44 -21.61
C SER A 444 -17.82 20.61 -20.15
N MET A 445 -18.41 19.88 -19.21
CA MET A 445 -18.02 19.93 -17.79
C MET A 445 -16.69 19.21 -17.51
N SER A 446 -15.59 19.77 -17.98
CA SER A 446 -14.27 19.56 -17.39
C SER A 446 -14.14 20.47 -16.17
N VAL A 447 -14.39 19.93 -14.97
CA VAL A 447 -14.26 20.68 -13.72
C VAL A 447 -12.77 20.85 -13.40
N HIS A 448 -12.16 21.88 -14.00
CA HIS A 448 -10.86 22.37 -13.60
C HIS A 448 -11.01 23.11 -12.26
N HIS A 449 -11.06 22.36 -11.16
CA HIS A 449 -10.74 22.94 -9.85
C HIS A 449 -9.31 23.50 -9.93
N ALA A 450 -9.15 24.78 -9.62
CA ALA A 450 -7.84 25.33 -9.29
C ALA A 450 -7.53 24.90 -7.86
N GLU A 451 -7.11 23.64 -7.69
CA GLU A 451 -6.80 23.08 -6.38
C GLU A 451 -5.69 23.90 -5.72
N SER A 452 -6.01 24.51 -4.57
CA SER A 452 -5.04 25.23 -3.73
C SER A 452 -3.91 24.27 -3.32
N GLU A 453 -2.65 24.69 -3.50
CA GLU A 453 -1.46 23.85 -3.31
C GLU A 453 -1.46 23.19 -1.91
N GLY A 454 -1.67 21.88 -1.89
CA GLY A 454 -1.79 21.10 -0.66
C GLY A 454 -0.53 21.15 0.20
N VAL A 455 -0.68 20.96 1.52
CA VAL A 455 0.46 21.12 2.45
C VAL A 455 1.46 19.97 2.29
N SER A 456 2.49 20.15 1.46
CA SER A 456 3.58 19.18 1.28
C SER A 456 4.59 19.19 2.43
N PHE A 457 5.13 18.01 2.74
CA PHE A 457 6.17 17.78 3.75
C PHE A 457 7.51 17.31 3.16
N GLY A 458 7.63 17.16 1.83
CA GLY A 458 8.80 16.58 1.18
C GLY A 458 10.12 17.31 1.47
N ASP A 459 10.13 18.64 1.34
CA ASP A 459 11.36 19.46 1.36
C ASP A 459 12.03 19.61 2.74
N MET A 460 11.42 19.08 3.81
CA MET A 460 11.97 19.23 5.16
C MET A 460 13.16 18.29 5.40
N THR A 461 14.28 18.84 5.85
CA THR A 461 15.34 18.04 6.51
C THR A 461 14.81 17.38 7.78
N THR A 462 15.47 16.33 8.27
CA THR A 462 15.06 15.61 9.49
C THR A 462 14.86 16.57 10.67
N VAL A 463 15.82 17.48 10.92
CA VAL A 463 15.72 18.47 12.00
C VAL A 463 14.51 19.39 11.84
N GLN A 464 14.19 19.83 10.61
CA GLN A 464 13.00 20.64 10.35
C GLN A 464 11.70 19.85 10.52
N TRP A 465 11.72 18.56 10.18
CA TRP A 465 10.59 17.64 10.34
C TRP A 465 10.30 17.36 11.82
N ASP A 466 11.32 17.13 12.64
CA ASP A 466 11.18 16.92 14.07
C ASP A 466 10.61 18.18 14.76
N MET A 467 11.18 19.36 14.46
CA MET A 467 10.67 20.66 14.93
C MET A 467 9.24 20.95 14.44
N PHE A 468 8.87 20.46 13.25
CA PHE A 468 7.50 20.55 12.72
C PHE A 468 6.55 19.67 13.53
N LEU A 469 6.91 18.41 13.80
CA LEU A 469 6.08 17.47 14.55
C LEU A 469 5.86 17.92 16.01
N GLU A 470 6.87 18.46 16.68
CA GLU A 470 6.72 19.08 18.00
C GLU A 470 5.70 20.22 17.98
N SER A 471 5.84 21.15 17.03
CA SER A 471 4.95 22.32 16.93
C SER A 471 3.53 21.90 16.54
N PHE A 472 3.38 20.94 15.62
CA PHE A 472 2.09 20.38 15.21
C PHE A 472 1.37 19.71 16.38
N GLN A 473 2.02 18.84 17.13
CA GLN A 473 1.42 18.16 18.28
C GLN A 473 0.96 19.14 19.36
N ARG A 474 1.76 20.16 19.69
CA ARG A 474 1.35 21.21 20.63
C ARG A 474 0.14 22.00 20.11
N LEU A 475 0.16 22.43 18.84
CA LEU A 475 -0.95 23.17 18.24
C LEU A 475 -2.24 22.34 18.16
N LEU A 476 -2.13 21.03 17.96
CA LEU A 476 -3.24 20.09 17.97
C LEU A 476 -3.84 19.93 19.38
N GLN A 477 -3.01 19.74 20.41
CA GLN A 477 -3.46 19.74 21.81
C GLN A 477 -4.14 21.07 22.18
N GLU A 478 -3.60 22.21 21.76
CA GLU A 478 -4.20 23.54 21.93
C GLU A 478 -5.51 23.73 21.13
N ALA A 479 -5.75 22.95 20.07
CA ALA A 479 -7.00 22.99 19.32
C ALA A 479 -8.08 22.12 19.95
N LEU A 480 -7.72 20.89 20.35
CA LEU A 480 -8.64 19.91 20.96
C LEU A 480 -9.05 20.30 22.38
N SER A 481 -8.11 20.79 23.21
CA SER A 481 -8.40 21.21 24.60
C SER A 481 -9.41 22.36 24.71
N LYS A 482 -9.58 23.18 23.66
CA LYS A 482 -10.61 24.24 23.61
C LYS A 482 -12.05 23.69 23.63
N ARG A 483 -12.24 22.40 23.34
CA ARG A 483 -13.53 21.70 23.52
C ARG A 483 -13.83 21.36 24.99
N LEU A 484 -12.80 21.15 25.81
CA LEU A 484 -12.93 20.74 27.21
C LEU A 484 -13.33 21.89 28.16
N VAL A 485 -13.42 23.12 27.65
CA VAL A 485 -14.11 24.23 28.33
C VAL A 485 -15.54 24.30 27.78
N PRO A 486 -16.57 23.88 28.54
CA PRO A 486 -17.94 24.08 28.13
C PRO A 486 -18.20 25.57 27.92
N SER A 487 -18.85 25.92 26.80
CA SER A 487 -19.33 27.28 26.58
C SER A 487 -20.50 27.57 27.53
N LEU A 488 -20.17 27.95 28.77
CA LEU A 488 -21.11 28.51 29.74
C LEU A 488 -21.92 29.62 29.06
N GLY A 489 -23.25 29.45 29.08
CA GLY A 489 -24.15 30.07 28.12
C GLY A 489 -24.04 31.59 28.02
N LYS A 490 -23.97 32.06 26.78
CA LYS A 490 -24.47 33.37 26.36
C LYS A 490 -25.44 33.09 25.21
N GLN A 491 -26.76 33.26 25.35
CA GLN A 491 -27.52 33.89 26.44
C GLN A 491 -28.69 33.00 26.88
#